data_AF-A0A509L5X9-F1
#
_entry.id   AF-A0A509L5X9-F1
#
_cell.length_a   1.000
_cell.length_b   1.000
_cell.length_c   1.000
_cell.angle_alpha   90.00
_cell.angle_beta   90.00
_cell.angle_gamma   90.00
#
_symmetry.space_group_name_H-M   'P 1'
#
loop_
_entity.id
_entity.type
_entity.pdbx_description
1 polymer ?
#
loop_
_entity_poly.entity_id
_entity_poly.type
_entity_poly.pdbx_seq_one_letter_code
_entity_poly.pdbx_strand_id
1 'polypeptide(L)'
;MGTGDSHGVAIAQIVSACMGGIRTAGDLVAWMQLTRRMRIDKAKEYVAKKLNLNLQNLTDETIMSKVRSENGIGSVIPDHVEYMGMAAKSNISRLLDITIHSVELYKRHLHG
;
A
#
# COMPACT_ATOMS: atom_id res chain seq x y z
N MET A 1 1.71 -12.50 -10.35
CA MET A 1 1.31 -11.21 -10.93
C MET A 1 2.04 -10.09 -10.20
N GLY A 2 2.75 -9.21 -10.93
CA GLY A 2 3.40 -8.00 -10.40
C GLY A 2 4.88 -8.12 -10.03
N THR A 3 5.74 -8.49 -10.98
CA THR A 3 7.21 -8.49 -10.87
C THR A 3 7.74 -7.06 -10.79
N GLY A 4 8.21 -6.64 -9.62
CA GLY A 4 9.28 -5.65 -9.43
C GLY A 4 9.10 -4.20 -9.89
N ASP A 5 8.15 -3.91 -10.77
CA ASP A 5 8.03 -2.62 -11.44
C ASP A 5 6.88 -1.78 -10.85
N SER A 6 7.21 -0.54 -10.46
CA SER A 6 6.26 0.41 -9.86
C SER A 6 5.11 0.76 -10.80
N HIS A 7 5.30 0.68 -12.13
CA HIS A 7 4.27 0.99 -13.13
C HIS A 7 3.31 -0.19 -13.37
N GLY A 8 3.78 -1.44 -13.30
CA GLY A 8 2.93 -2.62 -13.48
C GLY A 8 1.91 -2.85 -12.36
N VAL A 9 2.26 -2.46 -11.13
CA VAL A 9 1.35 -2.51 -9.96
C VAL A 9 0.38 -1.32 -9.96
N ALA A 10 0.81 -0.16 -10.47
CA ALA A 10 0.00 1.05 -10.53
C ALA A 10 -1.29 0.86 -11.35
N ILE A 11 -1.25 0.19 -12.50
CA ILE A 11 -2.43 0.03 -13.37
C ILE A 11 -3.52 -0.83 -12.71
N ALA A 12 -3.15 -1.94 -12.07
CA ALA A 12 -4.11 -2.81 -11.39
C ALA A 12 -4.72 -2.16 -10.13
N GLN A 13 -3.95 -1.33 -9.42
CA GLN A 13 -4.40 -0.66 -8.18
C GLN A 13 -5.17 0.64 -8.41
N ILE A 14 -4.88 1.37 -9.50
CA ILE A 14 -5.65 2.58 -9.89
C ILE A 14 -7.10 2.21 -10.23
N VAL A 15 -7.31 1.07 -10.91
CA VAL A 15 -8.63 0.64 -11.39
C VAL A 15 -9.45 -0.13 -10.35
N SER A 16 -8.81 -0.85 -9.41
CA SER A 16 -9.52 -1.82 -8.56
C SER A 16 -10.35 -1.24 -7.40
N ALA A 17 -10.13 0.01 -6.96
CA ALA A 17 -10.80 0.54 -5.76
C ALA A 17 -11.50 1.90 -5.92
N CYS A 18 -11.53 2.47 -7.14
CA CYS A 18 -12.10 3.79 -7.43
C CYS A 18 -11.55 4.96 -6.59
N MET A 19 -10.33 4.85 -6.04
CA MET A 19 -9.77 5.87 -5.15
C MET A 19 -8.56 6.62 -5.71
N GLY A 20 -8.02 6.29 -6.90
CA GLY A 20 -6.83 6.95 -7.44
C GLY A 20 -5.49 6.24 -7.20
N GLY A 21 -5.53 4.99 -6.71
CA GLY A 21 -4.36 4.10 -6.58
C GLY A 21 -3.35 4.60 -5.55
N ILE A 22 -2.05 4.57 -5.89
CA ILE A 22 -0.93 4.96 -5.00
C ILE A 22 -0.86 6.46 -4.69
N ARG A 23 -1.66 7.33 -5.33
CA ARG A 23 -1.78 8.74 -4.90
C ARG A 23 -2.61 8.89 -3.63
N THR A 24 -3.46 7.91 -3.35
CA THR A 24 -4.45 7.88 -2.26
C THR A 24 -4.45 6.51 -1.58
N ALA A 25 -5.40 6.09 -0.76
CA ALA A 25 -5.34 4.76 -0.13
C ALA A 25 -5.76 3.58 -1.05
N GLY A 26 -5.83 3.79 -2.37
CA GLY A 26 -6.41 2.82 -3.31
C GLY A 26 -5.69 1.47 -3.35
N ASP A 27 -4.37 1.49 -3.36
CA ASP A 27 -3.52 0.30 -3.33
C ASP A 27 -3.65 -0.49 -2.01
N LEU A 28 -3.69 0.21 -0.87
CA LEU A 28 -3.82 -0.41 0.45
C LEU A 28 -5.17 -1.13 0.58
N VAL A 29 -6.24 -0.51 0.09
CA VAL A 29 -7.58 -1.14 0.07
C VAL A 29 -7.60 -2.33 -0.88
N ALA A 30 -6.97 -2.23 -2.06
CA ALA A 30 -6.84 -3.36 -2.98
C ALA A 30 -6.07 -4.54 -2.34
N TRP A 31 -5.01 -4.28 -1.56
CA TRP A 31 -4.32 -5.31 -0.78
C TRP A 31 -5.27 -6.03 0.19
N MET A 32 -6.12 -5.29 0.90
CA MET A 32 -7.09 -5.91 1.81
C MET A 32 -8.16 -6.72 1.08
N GLN A 33 -8.61 -6.27 -0.09
CA GLN A 33 -9.55 -7.02 -0.93
C GLN A 33 -8.92 -8.31 -1.48
N LEU A 34 -7.68 -8.26 -1.98
CA LEU A 34 -7.01 -9.40 -2.60
C LEU A 34 -6.53 -10.43 -1.56
N THR A 35 -5.94 -9.96 -0.46
CA THR A 35 -5.27 -10.85 0.51
C THR A 35 -6.23 -11.39 1.57
N ARG A 36 -7.24 -10.60 1.95
CA ARG A 36 -8.19 -10.96 3.01
C ARG A 36 -9.62 -11.16 2.49
N ARG A 37 -9.86 -11.04 1.17
CA ARG A 37 -11.20 -11.14 0.54
C ARG A 37 -12.24 -10.22 1.20
N MET A 38 -11.80 -9.07 1.70
CA MET A 38 -12.69 -8.10 2.34
C MET A 38 -13.60 -7.43 1.31
N ARG A 39 -14.84 -7.14 1.72
CA ARG A 39 -15.71 -6.22 0.98
C ARG A 39 -15.10 -4.82 0.99
N ILE A 40 -15.35 -4.04 -0.07
CA ILE A 40 -14.74 -2.72 -0.26
C ILE A 40 -14.95 -1.77 0.92
N ASP A 41 -16.15 -1.75 1.51
CA ASP A 41 -16.49 -0.87 2.63
C ASP A 41 -15.65 -1.21 3.86
N LYS A 42 -15.62 -2.50 4.24
CA LYS A 42 -14.81 -3.01 5.35
C LYS A 42 -13.32 -2.80 5.12
N ALA A 43 -12.86 -2.94 3.87
CA ALA A 43 -11.46 -2.72 3.52
C ALA A 43 -11.07 -1.25 3.69
N LYS A 44 -11.92 -0.31 3.27
CA LYS A 44 -11.72 1.12 3.50
C LYS A 44 -11.70 1.45 4.99
N GLU A 45 -12.67 0.94 5.77
CA GLU A 45 -12.71 1.14 7.23
C GLU A 45 -11.46 0.60 7.92
N TYR A 46 -11.00 -0.58 7.52
CA TYR A 46 -9.79 -1.19 8.06
C TYR A 46 -8.56 -0.33 7.78
N VAL A 47 -8.37 0.12 6.53
CA VAL A 47 -7.23 0.97 6.15
C VAL A 47 -7.29 2.33 6.86
N ALA A 48 -8.46 2.95 6.94
CA ALA A 48 -8.67 4.19 7.71
C ALA A 48 -8.25 4.02 9.16
N LYS A 49 -8.66 2.93 9.81
CA LYS A 49 -8.28 2.62 11.19
C LYS A 49 -6.78 2.40 11.35
N LYS A 50 -6.13 1.72 10.40
CA LYS A 50 -4.68 1.49 10.42
C LYS A 50 -3.86 2.76 10.25
N LEU A 51 -4.36 3.70 9.45
CA LEU A 51 -3.72 5.00 9.22
C LEU A 51 -4.13 6.07 10.24
N ASN A 52 -5.05 5.75 11.17
CA ASN A 52 -5.65 6.72 12.08
C ASN A 52 -6.26 7.94 11.37
N LEU A 53 -6.96 7.68 10.25
CA LEU A 53 -7.60 8.69 9.41
C LEU A 53 -9.11 8.47 9.34
N ASN A 54 -9.84 9.52 8.96
CA ASN A 54 -11.24 9.39 8.55
C ASN A 54 -11.33 8.79 7.14
N LEU A 55 -12.44 8.11 6.84
CA LEU A 55 -12.70 7.50 5.53
C LEU A 55 -12.58 8.48 4.35
N GLN A 56 -13.02 9.73 4.54
CA GLN A 56 -12.95 10.76 3.49
C GLN A 56 -11.52 11.18 3.16
N ASN A 57 -10.62 11.11 4.15
CA ASN A 57 -9.22 11.47 3.98
C ASN A 57 -8.45 10.42 3.18
N LEU A 58 -8.98 9.21 3.03
CA LEU A 58 -8.35 8.15 2.23
C LEU A 58 -8.24 8.52 0.75
N THR A 59 -9.12 9.39 0.24
CA THR A 59 -9.13 9.86 -1.15
C THR A 59 -8.45 11.22 -1.34
N ASP A 60 -8.06 11.88 -0.26
CA ASP A 60 -7.37 13.17 -0.31
C ASP A 60 -5.87 12.94 -0.57
N GLU A 61 -5.39 13.31 -1.75
CA GLU A 61 -3.99 13.16 -2.14
C GLU A 61 -3.03 13.95 -1.25
N THR A 62 -3.42 15.15 -0.80
CA THR A 62 -2.54 16.01 0.00
C THR A 62 -2.28 15.38 1.35
N ILE A 63 -3.34 14.89 2.00
CA ILE A 63 -3.24 14.18 3.28
C ILE A 63 -2.48 12.86 3.08
N MET A 64 -2.82 12.08 2.06
CA MET A 64 -2.20 10.79 1.81
C MET A 64 -0.73 10.89 1.42
N SER A 65 -0.31 11.95 0.74
CA SER A 65 1.11 12.18 0.43
C SER A 65 1.95 12.28 1.71
N LYS A 66 1.49 13.07 2.68
CA LYS A 66 2.16 13.21 3.98
C LYS A 66 2.19 11.88 4.74
N VAL A 67 1.04 11.22 4.85
CA VAL A 67 0.90 9.94 5.57
C VAL A 67 1.78 8.86 4.95
N ARG A 68 1.93 8.86 3.62
CA ARG A 68 2.82 7.93 2.91
C ARG A 68 4.28 8.15 3.24
N SER A 69 4.71 9.41 3.26
CA SER A 69 6.08 9.79 3.59
C SER A 69 6.40 9.42 5.04
N GLU A 70 5.49 9.71 5.97
CA GLU A 70 5.63 9.38 7.40
C GLU A 70 5.68 7.87 7.68
N ASN A 71 4.88 7.07 6.96
CA ASN A 71 4.82 5.61 7.15
C ASN A 71 5.80 4.84 6.24
N GLY A 72 6.52 5.52 5.35
CA GLY A 72 7.45 4.91 4.39
C GLY A 72 6.80 3.87 3.47
N ILE A 73 5.54 4.06 3.09
CA ILE A 73 4.75 3.10 2.27
C ILE A 73 4.80 3.42 0.77
N GLY A 74 5.72 4.30 0.36
CA GLY A 74 5.97 4.66 -1.03
C GLY A 74 4.96 5.66 -1.60
N SER A 75 5.45 6.53 -2.49
CA SER A 75 4.69 7.58 -3.18
C SER A 75 4.99 7.54 -4.68
N VAL A 76 4.17 8.21 -5.50
CA VAL A 76 4.43 8.39 -6.94
C VAL A 76 5.77 9.08 -7.17
N ILE A 77 6.02 10.12 -6.37
CA ILE A 77 7.29 10.84 -6.32
C ILE A 77 7.79 10.64 -4.89
N PRO A 78 8.68 9.67 -4.65
CA PRO A 78 9.20 9.43 -3.31
C PRO A 78 10.14 10.56 -2.90
N ASP A 79 9.92 11.13 -1.71
CA ASP A 79 10.85 12.09 -1.11
C ASP A 79 12.18 11.42 -0.72
N HIS A 80 12.11 10.12 -0.39
CA HIS A 80 13.26 9.32 0.04
C HIS A 80 13.31 8.01 -0.74
N VAL A 81 14.48 7.69 -1.31
CA VAL A 81 14.72 6.47 -2.10
C VAL A 81 14.50 5.19 -1.26
N GLU A 82 14.70 5.27 0.05
CA GLU A 82 14.50 4.18 1.00
C GLU A 82 13.03 3.73 1.11
N TYR A 83 12.07 4.55 0.65
CA TYR A 83 10.64 4.22 0.64
C TYR A 83 10.18 3.62 -0.68
N MET A 84 11.08 2.98 -1.42
CA MET A 84 10.78 2.37 -2.72
C MET A 84 10.95 0.83 -2.71
N GLY A 85 10.27 0.18 -3.66
CA GLY A 85 10.45 -1.24 -3.94
C GLY A 85 10.17 -2.15 -2.75
N MET A 86 11.20 -2.89 -2.31
CA MET A 86 11.08 -3.91 -1.26
C MET A 86 10.86 -3.33 0.14
N ALA A 87 11.44 -2.17 0.44
CA ALA A 87 11.25 -1.50 1.73
C ALA A 87 9.81 -1.03 1.89
N ALA A 88 9.25 -0.37 0.86
CA ALA A 88 7.83 0.04 0.84
C ALA A 88 6.89 -1.16 1.04
N LYS A 89 7.10 -2.26 0.29
CA LYS A 89 6.30 -3.49 0.43
C LYS A 89 6.39 -4.08 1.84
N SER A 90 7.57 -4.04 2.45
CA SER A 90 7.78 -4.51 3.82
C SER A 90 6.99 -3.65 4.82
N ASN A 91 7.02 -2.32 4.66
CA ASN A 91 6.23 -1.40 5.49
C ASN A 91 4.73 -1.60 5.31
N ILE A 92 4.24 -1.75 4.07
CA ILE A 92 2.82 -2.06 3.78
C ILE A 92 2.41 -3.38 4.45
N SER A 93 3.26 -4.42 4.35
CA SER A 93 2.98 -5.73 4.97
C SER A 93 2.79 -5.63 6.48
N ARG A 94 3.60 -4.78 7.14
CA ARG A 94 3.52 -4.50 8.58
C ARG A 94 2.31 -3.63 8.92
N LEU A 95 2.05 -2.58 8.16
CA LEU A 95 0.94 -1.66 8.40
C LEU A 95 -0.42 -2.38 8.34
N LEU A 96 -0.59 -3.24 7.34
CA LEU A 96 -1.87 -3.92 7.09
C LEU A 96 -1.98 -5.29 7.79
N ASP A 97 -0.93 -5.75 8.46
CA ASP A 97 -0.80 -7.10 9.03
C ASP A 97 -1.09 -8.19 7.98
N ILE A 98 -0.42 -8.12 6.83
CA ILE A 98 -0.55 -9.08 5.73
C ILE A 98 0.78 -9.69 5.36
N THR A 99 0.77 -10.93 4.89
CA THR A 99 1.96 -11.60 4.37
C THR A 99 2.10 -11.35 2.88
N ILE A 100 3.21 -10.74 2.46
CA ILE A 100 3.56 -10.56 1.05
C ILE A 100 4.68 -11.53 0.70
N HIS A 101 4.43 -12.43 -0.26
CA HIS A 101 5.36 -13.52 -0.58
C HIS A 101 6.76 -13.04 -0.99
N SER A 102 6.85 -11.96 -1.78
CA SER A 102 8.15 -11.40 -2.17
C SER A 102 8.94 -10.86 -0.97
N VAL A 103 8.27 -10.30 0.03
CA VAL A 103 8.90 -9.82 1.27
C VAL A 103 9.46 -10.98 2.08
N GLU A 104 8.71 -12.07 2.21
CA GLU A 104 9.17 -13.27 2.93
C GLU A 104 10.31 -13.99 2.21
N LEU A 105 10.31 -14.03 0.88
CA LEU A 105 11.45 -14.52 0.11
C LEU A 105 12.71 -13.68 0.35
N TYR A 106 12.57 -12.35 0.34
CA TYR A 106 13.69 -11.44 0.56
C TYR A 106 14.26 -11.55 1.98
N LYS A 107 13.42 -11.62 3.00
CA LYS A 107 13.87 -11.87 4.39
C LYS A 107 14.63 -13.20 4.50
N ARG A 108 14.12 -14.27 3.88
CA ARG A 108 14.83 -15.56 3.86
C ARG A 108 16.19 -15.48 3.17
N HIS A 109 16.32 -14.67 2.11
CA HIS A 109 17.59 -14.49 1.43
C HIS A 109 18.61 -13.67 2.25
N LEU A 110 18.15 -12.69 3.03
CA LEU A 110 19.03 -11.88 3.90
C LEU A 110 19.51 -12.61 5.17
N HIS A 111 18.71 -13.56 5.67
CA HIS A 111 18.99 -14.31 6.89
C HIS A 111 19.45 -15.76 6.61
N GLY A 112 19.74 -16.08 5.36
CA GLY A 112 20.20 -17.39 4.90
C GLY A 112 21.66 -17.39 4.47
#